data_AF-A0A158S6L4-F1
#
_entry.id   AF-A0A158S6L4-F1
#
_cell.length_a   1.000
_cell.length_b   1.000
_cell.length_c   1.000
_cell.angle_alpha   90.00
_cell.angle_beta   90.00
_cell.angle_gamma   90.00
#
_symmetry.space_group_name_H-M   'P 1'
#
loop_
_entity.id
_entity.type
_entity.pdbx_description
1 polymer ?
#
loop_
_entity_poly.entity_id
_entity_poly.type
_entity_poly.pdbx_seq_one_letter_code
_entity_poly.pdbx_strand_id
1 'polypeptide(L)'
;MKKLLAMFAVFGLVALVAAYVALAPLSTSGPGAVQTALAFLDEGAARISAVAGRSEAVLALLGSGMVLGLIAAVAVGKRSSPLEDEDAIPAAGPVWRPEAHSHEDRIAGLRRRASGAANPEPEIEGPVITAVVDEVDFAQVTELQLASPAEPEEPAEEAPRPVVLVRKKRERNRDWTWDLSWLGGLPRLGTAQWPRDAQGTPLPFAAQVNLSELAGTCPQSPLPHAGSLAFFLGEGAVVAVTPGEHDFTDPPADLPPAYEEDGAPLPTTPTRLSRYLFPFWPVEPVAQDGAESAGAAILQQGGMTSAALVEDGEADLWWYGVFHLTDHLREALDGAQREYDAELRQEKKARDALEALEARGDALPEAVAGARRKVHDVTARLREIEEQASDLPAMIEALEGFTSGRGPWEPLTEEERGLVSDILGEIHARHGKLVDGRVPHALAPLRALCIRAMATGAPKAFSALPDDLLEKIGKDFTVPPRDHHQIFSDPTHGSEGEDLLLLQLASDDMMEWRWDNLGRYQFRIDRQDAMGGNWHKARLIFEPA
;
A
#
# COMPACT_ATOMS: atom_id res chain seq x y z
N MET A 1 15.43 17.59 16.24
CA MET A 1 16.01 16.65 17.21
C MET A 1 16.36 15.28 16.63
N LYS A 2 15.43 14.57 15.96
CA LYS A 2 15.68 13.22 15.39
C LYS A 2 16.95 13.11 14.52
N LYS A 3 17.25 14.15 13.72
CA LYS A 3 18.46 14.22 12.85
C LYS A 3 19.78 14.22 13.63
N LEU A 4 19.84 14.99 14.73
CA LEU A 4 21.02 15.02 15.59
C LEU A 4 21.19 13.67 16.31
N LEU A 5 20.08 13.05 16.73
CA LEU A 5 20.09 11.78 17.43
C LEU A 5 20.63 10.63 16.56
N ALA A 6 20.24 10.57 15.28
CA ALA A 6 20.77 9.61 14.32
C ALA A 6 22.28 9.84 14.04
N MET A 7 22.70 11.09 13.87
CA MET A 7 24.11 11.44 13.67
C MET A 7 24.97 11.06 14.89
N PHE A 8 24.50 11.35 16.11
CA PHE A 8 25.18 10.95 17.35
C PHE A 8 25.22 9.43 17.55
N ALA A 9 24.18 8.70 17.15
CA ALA A 9 24.16 7.24 17.24
C ALA A 9 25.20 6.59 16.32
N VAL A 10 25.28 7.02 15.05
CA VAL A 10 26.26 6.49 14.08
C VAL A 10 27.68 6.83 14.50
N PHE A 11 27.94 8.10 14.85
CA PHE A 11 29.28 8.52 15.28
C PHE A 11 29.69 7.86 16.60
N GLY A 12 28.76 7.75 17.56
CA GLY A 12 28.98 7.11 18.85
C GLY A 12 29.31 5.63 18.71
N LEU A 13 28.59 4.90 17.85
CA LEU A 13 28.85 3.49 17.58
C LEU A 13 30.24 3.28 16.98
N VAL A 14 30.62 4.08 15.98
CA VAL A 14 31.93 3.96 15.33
C VAL A 14 33.08 4.34 16.28
N ALA A 15 32.89 5.37 17.11
CA ALA A 15 33.86 5.73 18.14
C ALA A 15 34.04 4.62 19.18
N LEU A 16 32.95 3.94 19.57
CA LEU A 16 32.97 2.82 20.51
C LEU A 16 33.72 1.61 19.93
N VAL A 17 33.48 1.30 18.65
CA VAL A 17 34.24 0.25 17.93
C VAL A 17 35.72 0.60 17.80
N ALA A 18 36.05 1.85 17.48
CA ALA A 18 37.45 2.30 17.40
C ALA A 18 38.17 2.23 18.75
N ALA A 19 37.49 2.63 19.84
CA ALA A 19 38.00 2.51 21.21
C ALA A 19 38.21 1.04 21.59
N TYR A 20 37.30 0.14 21.19
CA TYR A 20 37.45 -1.29 21.40
C TYR A 20 38.71 -1.85 20.71
N VAL A 21 38.91 -1.55 19.42
CA VAL A 21 40.08 -1.99 18.65
C VAL A 21 41.40 -1.48 19.27
N ALA A 22 41.40 -0.25 19.81
CA ALA A 22 42.57 0.31 20.49
C ALA A 22 42.92 -0.45 21.79
N LEU A 23 41.90 -0.88 22.55
CA LEU A 23 42.03 -1.48 23.87
C LEU A 23 42.15 -3.01 23.84
N ALA A 24 41.85 -3.67 22.71
CA ALA A 24 41.92 -5.12 22.59
C ALA A 24 43.33 -5.70 22.84
N PRO A 25 43.44 -6.89 23.45
CA PRO A 25 42.34 -7.78 23.84
C PRO A 25 41.72 -7.45 25.22
N LEU A 26 40.39 -7.54 25.32
CA LEU A 26 39.62 -7.30 26.57
C LEU A 26 38.97 -8.57 27.15
N SER A 27 38.99 -9.69 26.42
CA SER A 27 38.40 -10.98 26.83
C SER A 27 39.01 -11.61 28.09
N THR A 28 40.15 -11.12 28.57
CA THR A 28 40.82 -11.66 29.77
C THR A 28 40.14 -11.27 31.08
N SER A 29 39.12 -10.41 31.06
CA SER A 29 38.63 -9.72 32.26
C SER A 29 37.12 -9.84 32.53
N GLY A 30 36.38 -10.75 31.85
CA GLY A 30 34.90 -10.81 31.92
C GLY A 30 34.31 -12.14 32.44
N PRO A 31 33.09 -12.13 33.04
CA PRO A 31 32.34 -13.33 33.38
C PRO A 31 31.85 -14.09 32.12
N GLY A 32 31.69 -15.41 32.23
CA GLY A 32 31.72 -16.37 31.10
C GLY A 32 30.93 -16.02 29.82
N ALA A 33 29.68 -15.56 29.91
CA ALA A 33 28.91 -15.22 28.70
C ALA A 33 29.46 -13.97 27.98
N VAL A 34 29.91 -12.98 28.76
CA VAL A 34 30.53 -11.75 28.22
C VAL A 34 31.92 -12.07 27.65
N GLN A 35 32.64 -13.01 28.24
CA GLN A 35 33.95 -13.45 27.76
C GLN A 35 33.89 -14.05 26.34
N THR A 36 32.88 -14.87 26.04
CA THR A 36 32.71 -15.46 24.70
C THR A 36 32.41 -14.39 23.64
N ALA A 37 31.56 -13.41 23.96
CA ALA A 37 31.28 -12.29 23.05
C ALA A 37 32.52 -11.41 22.82
N LEU A 38 33.28 -11.11 23.88
CA LEU A 38 34.53 -10.34 23.79
C LEU A 38 35.63 -11.08 23.04
N ALA A 39 35.70 -12.42 23.14
CA ALA A 39 36.69 -13.22 22.41
C ALA A 39 36.48 -13.12 20.88
N PHE A 40 35.22 -13.14 20.43
CA PHE A 40 34.88 -12.94 19.02
C PHE A 40 35.27 -11.54 18.53
N LEU A 41 35.01 -10.51 19.34
CA LEU A 41 35.38 -9.13 19.03
C LEU A 41 36.91 -8.90 19.04
N ASP A 42 37.62 -9.55 19.97
CA ASP A 42 39.09 -9.51 20.04
C ASP A 42 39.73 -10.16 18.80
N GLU A 43 39.16 -11.26 18.29
CA GLU A 43 39.61 -11.89 17.04
C GLU A 43 39.41 -10.96 15.84
N GLY A 44 38.24 -10.31 15.75
CA GLY A 44 37.97 -9.29 14.72
C GLY A 44 38.96 -8.12 14.79
N ALA A 45 39.18 -7.56 15.98
CA ALA A 45 40.13 -6.47 16.20
C ALA A 45 41.57 -6.86 15.86
N ALA A 46 41.97 -8.11 16.15
CA ALA A 46 43.29 -8.64 15.79
C ALA A 46 43.47 -8.76 14.28
N ARG A 47 42.46 -9.24 13.54
CA ARG A 47 42.50 -9.31 12.06
C ARG A 47 42.62 -7.92 11.43
N ILE A 48 41.85 -6.95 11.90
CA ILE A 48 41.91 -5.56 11.41
C ILE A 48 43.29 -4.95 11.70
N SER A 49 43.81 -5.16 12.91
CA SER A 49 45.13 -4.65 13.32
C SER A 49 46.29 -5.32 12.58
N ALA A 50 46.15 -6.58 12.16
CA ALA A 50 47.19 -7.30 11.43
C ALA A 50 47.37 -6.78 9.99
N VAL A 51 46.31 -6.24 9.39
CA VAL A 51 46.35 -5.73 8.00
C VAL A 51 46.93 -4.33 7.92
N ALA A 52 46.49 -3.42 8.79
CA ALA A 52 46.84 -1.99 8.71
C ALA A 52 47.76 -1.50 9.84
N GLY A 53 48.00 -2.31 10.88
CA GLY A 53 48.56 -1.83 12.13
C GLY A 53 47.49 -1.16 13.00
N ARG A 54 47.63 -1.28 14.32
CA ARG A 54 46.60 -0.87 15.29
C ARG A 54 46.26 0.62 15.21
N SER A 55 47.27 1.49 15.08
CA SER A 55 47.05 2.93 15.03
C SER A 55 46.35 3.38 13.75
N GLU A 56 46.69 2.77 12.60
CA GLU A 56 46.05 3.11 11.32
C GLU A 56 44.63 2.57 11.25
N ALA A 57 44.36 1.38 11.80
CA ALA A 57 43.02 0.82 11.92
C ALA A 57 42.06 1.72 12.71
N VAL A 58 42.52 2.27 13.84
CA VAL A 58 41.71 3.18 14.68
C VAL A 58 41.41 4.48 13.93
N LEU A 59 42.40 5.07 13.27
CA LEU A 59 42.21 6.29 12.48
C LEU A 59 41.29 6.07 11.27
N ALA A 60 41.41 4.93 10.59
CA ALA A 60 40.56 4.57 9.46
C ALA A 60 39.09 4.41 9.88
N LEU A 61 38.83 3.78 11.04
CA LEU A 61 37.47 3.64 11.58
C LEU A 61 36.86 5.00 11.98
N LEU A 62 37.62 5.87 12.65
CA LEU A 62 37.13 7.20 13.00
C LEU A 62 36.87 8.06 11.75
N GLY A 63 37.74 7.97 10.75
CA GLY A 63 37.58 8.64 9.46
C GLY A 63 36.32 8.18 8.73
N SER A 64 36.06 6.87 8.65
CA SER A 64 34.86 6.34 8.01
C SER A 64 33.58 6.71 8.75
N GLY A 65 33.59 6.74 10.09
CA GLY A 65 32.46 7.22 10.90
C GLY A 65 32.11 8.69 10.64
N MET A 66 33.12 9.54 10.43
CA MET A 66 32.91 10.95 10.09
C MET A 66 32.29 11.11 8.70
N VAL A 67 32.76 10.34 7.72
CA VAL A 67 32.20 10.32 6.35
C VAL A 67 30.75 9.82 6.34
N LEU A 68 30.47 8.71 7.04
CA LEU A 68 29.11 8.15 7.13
C LEU A 68 28.14 9.10 7.86
N GLY A 69 28.59 9.79 8.92
CA GLY A 69 27.80 10.81 9.60
C GLY A 69 27.43 11.98 8.69
N LEU A 70 28.37 12.43 7.85
CA LEU A 70 28.13 13.46 6.83
C LEU A 70 27.15 13.00 5.75
N ILE A 71 27.28 11.77 5.25
CA ILE A 71 26.36 11.19 4.26
C ILE A 71 24.94 11.10 4.84
N ALA A 72 24.78 10.63 6.08
CA ALA A 72 23.48 10.56 6.75
C ALA A 72 22.86 11.96 6.92
N ALA A 73 23.66 12.97 7.26
CA ALA A 73 23.18 14.35 7.38
C ALA A 73 22.68 14.91 6.03
N VAL A 74 23.35 14.58 4.92
CA VAL A 74 22.95 15.01 3.57
C VAL A 74 21.71 14.25 3.09
N ALA A 75 21.66 12.93 3.28
CA ALA A 75 20.53 12.09 2.86
C ALA A 75 19.21 12.51 3.55
N VAL A 76 19.28 12.90 4.82
CA VAL A 76 18.11 13.35 5.60
C VAL A 76 17.78 14.84 5.37
N GLY A 77 18.65 15.59 4.67
CA GLY A 77 18.45 17.00 4.32
C GLY A 77 17.58 17.25 3.10
N LYS A 78 17.36 16.23 2.24
CA LYS A 78 16.72 16.38 0.93
C LYS A 78 15.21 16.16 0.86
N ARG A 79 14.51 15.90 1.98
CA ARG A 79 13.04 15.88 1.99
C ARG A 79 12.50 17.30 2.17
N SER A 80 12.27 17.98 1.05
CA SER A 80 11.36 19.13 0.97
C SER A 80 9.96 18.63 1.32
N SER A 81 9.33 19.19 2.35
CA SER A 81 7.88 19.05 2.51
C SER A 81 7.21 19.71 1.29
N PRO A 82 6.20 19.10 0.67
CA PRO A 82 5.40 19.80 -0.32
C PRO A 82 4.70 20.95 0.41
N LEU A 83 4.89 22.17 -0.10
CA LEU A 83 4.01 23.29 0.22
C LEU A 83 2.70 23.03 -0.52
N GLU A 84 1.62 22.81 0.23
CA GLU A 84 0.25 22.91 -0.28
C GLU A 84 0.03 24.35 -0.76
N ASP A 85 0.10 24.56 -2.08
CA ASP A 85 -0.39 25.78 -2.74
C ASP A 85 -1.86 25.50 -3.12
N GLU A 86 -2.78 25.90 -2.24
CA GLU A 86 -4.19 26.14 -2.60
C GLU A 86 -4.22 27.37 -3.51
N ASP A 87 -4.28 27.18 -4.84
CA ASP A 87 -5.01 28.04 -5.78
C ASP A 87 -4.49 27.86 -7.22
N ALA A 88 -5.14 26.96 -7.95
CA ALA A 88 -5.44 27.00 -9.38
C ALA A 88 -5.62 25.56 -9.87
N ILE A 89 -6.87 25.10 -9.99
CA ILE A 89 -7.19 23.83 -10.65
C ILE A 89 -7.22 24.11 -12.16
N PRO A 90 -6.21 23.70 -12.95
CA PRO A 90 -6.33 23.74 -14.41
C PRO A 90 -7.46 22.80 -14.86
N ALA A 91 -8.18 23.17 -15.91
CA ALA A 91 -9.25 22.35 -16.48
C ALA A 91 -8.69 20.97 -16.88
N ALA A 92 -9.34 19.89 -16.39
CA ALA A 92 -8.95 18.53 -16.66
C ALA A 92 -8.93 18.25 -18.18
N GLY A 93 -7.78 17.78 -18.68
CA GLY A 93 -7.67 17.28 -20.05
C GLY A 93 -8.57 16.07 -20.30
N PRO A 94 -8.73 15.62 -21.56
CA PRO A 94 -9.52 14.43 -21.88
C PRO A 94 -8.93 13.20 -21.18
N VAL A 95 -9.61 12.75 -20.12
CA VAL A 95 -9.30 11.53 -19.37
C VAL A 95 -9.61 10.32 -20.24
N TRP A 96 -8.60 9.51 -20.55
CA TRP A 96 -8.80 8.20 -21.14
C TRP A 96 -9.58 7.33 -20.15
N ARG A 97 -10.80 6.95 -20.52
CA ARG A 97 -11.63 6.02 -19.74
C ARG A 97 -11.39 4.63 -20.30
N PRO A 98 -10.98 3.63 -19.50
CA PRO A 98 -11.14 2.24 -19.90
C PRO A 98 -12.60 2.05 -20.33
N GLU A 99 -12.84 1.41 -21.47
CA GLU A 99 -14.20 1.14 -21.93
C GLU A 99 -14.97 0.46 -20.79
N ALA A 100 -15.94 1.16 -20.22
CA ALA A 100 -16.90 0.55 -19.30
C ALA A 100 -17.48 -0.65 -20.04
N HIS A 101 -17.43 -1.84 -19.43
CA HIS A 101 -18.05 -3.03 -20.00
C HIS A 101 -19.39 -2.65 -20.59
N SER A 102 -19.53 -2.86 -21.89
CA SER A 102 -20.73 -2.46 -22.61
C SER A 102 -21.93 -3.07 -21.89
N HIS A 103 -23.02 -2.33 -21.82
CA HIS A 103 -24.28 -2.85 -21.26
C HIS A 103 -24.69 -4.17 -21.96
N GLU A 104 -24.23 -4.37 -23.21
CA GLU A 104 -24.42 -5.60 -23.98
C GLU A 104 -23.62 -6.80 -23.44
N ASP A 105 -22.40 -6.63 -22.92
CA ASP A 105 -21.63 -7.73 -22.32
C ASP A 105 -22.26 -8.21 -21.00
N ARG A 106 -22.82 -7.27 -20.22
CA ARG A 106 -23.60 -7.59 -19.01
C ARG A 106 -24.90 -8.32 -19.36
N ILE A 107 -25.64 -7.84 -20.37
CA ILE A 107 -26.86 -8.50 -20.86
C ILE A 107 -26.56 -9.87 -21.48
N ALA A 108 -25.43 -10.05 -22.16
CA ALA A 108 -25.03 -11.33 -22.76
C ALA A 108 -24.77 -12.40 -21.69
N GLY A 109 -24.17 -12.01 -20.55
CA GLY A 109 -24.00 -12.88 -19.39
C GLY A 109 -25.34 -13.31 -18.74
N LEU A 110 -26.32 -12.39 -18.70
CA LEU A 110 -27.67 -12.65 -18.20
C LEU A 110 -28.51 -13.50 -19.16
N ARG A 111 -28.45 -13.24 -20.47
CA ARG A 111 -29.16 -14.02 -21.51
C ARG A 111 -28.66 -15.46 -21.59
N ARG A 112 -27.36 -15.68 -21.43
CA ARG A 112 -26.75 -17.03 -21.44
C ARG A 112 -27.22 -17.89 -20.25
N ARG A 113 -27.60 -17.26 -19.12
CA ARG A 113 -28.20 -17.91 -17.95
C ARG A 113 -29.72 -18.09 -18.08
N ALA A 114 -30.44 -17.08 -18.60
CA ALA A 114 -31.88 -17.20 -18.85
C ALA A 114 -32.23 -18.29 -19.88
N SER A 115 -31.29 -18.67 -20.75
CA SER A 115 -31.47 -19.76 -21.72
C SER A 115 -31.35 -21.17 -21.15
N GLY A 116 -31.15 -21.36 -19.84
CA GLY A 116 -31.40 -22.64 -19.17
C GLY A 116 -30.59 -23.84 -19.66
N ALA A 117 -29.36 -23.63 -20.13
CA ALA A 117 -28.43 -24.73 -20.42
C ALA A 117 -27.80 -25.24 -19.11
N ALA A 118 -28.61 -25.93 -18.31
CA ALA A 118 -28.21 -26.49 -17.02
C ALA A 118 -27.31 -27.73 -17.20
N ASN A 119 -26.17 -27.74 -16.51
CA ASN A 119 -25.56 -28.98 -16.04
C ASN A 119 -26.44 -29.55 -14.92
N PRO A 120 -26.77 -30.85 -14.89
CA PRO A 120 -27.59 -31.42 -13.84
C PRO A 120 -26.83 -31.44 -12.50
N GLU A 121 -27.41 -30.81 -11.49
CA GLU A 121 -26.98 -30.90 -10.09
C GLU A 121 -27.29 -32.30 -9.51
N PRO A 122 -26.43 -32.84 -8.62
CA PRO A 122 -26.75 -34.05 -7.87
C PRO A 122 -27.63 -33.74 -6.64
N GLU A 123 -28.70 -34.51 -6.48
CA GLU A 123 -29.54 -34.56 -5.27
C GLU A 123 -28.72 -35.00 -4.05
N ILE A 124 -28.71 -34.18 -3.00
CA ILE A 124 -28.19 -34.53 -1.67
C ILE A 124 -29.38 -34.62 -0.72
N GLU A 125 -29.75 -35.84 -0.33
CA GLU A 125 -30.71 -36.13 0.74
C GLU A 125 -30.08 -35.86 2.11
N GLY A 126 -30.69 -34.96 2.90
CA GLY A 126 -30.28 -34.68 4.29
C GLY A 126 -30.95 -35.61 5.31
N PRO A 127 -30.31 -35.92 6.45
CA PRO A 127 -30.93 -36.72 7.50
C PRO A 127 -31.79 -35.87 8.44
N VAL A 128 -32.99 -36.36 8.72
CA VAL A 128 -33.94 -35.87 9.73
C VAL A 128 -33.46 -36.31 11.12
N ILE A 129 -33.19 -35.35 12.02
CA ILE A 129 -32.90 -35.62 13.43
C ILE A 129 -34.17 -35.39 14.25
N THR A 130 -34.73 -36.46 14.79
CA THR A 130 -35.83 -36.47 15.78
C THR A 130 -35.23 -36.41 17.19
N ALA A 131 -35.51 -35.32 17.93
CA ALA A 131 -35.13 -35.19 19.33
C ALA A 131 -36.13 -35.92 20.25
N VAL A 132 -35.61 -36.77 21.13
CA VAL A 132 -36.32 -37.45 22.21
C VAL A 132 -36.26 -36.55 23.44
N VAL A 133 -37.42 -36.26 24.03
CA VAL A 133 -37.58 -35.53 25.29
C VAL A 133 -37.70 -36.57 26.40
N ASP A 134 -36.71 -36.63 27.31
CA ASP A 134 -36.81 -37.41 28.55
C ASP A 134 -37.36 -36.50 29.66
N GLU A 135 -38.48 -36.94 30.26
CA GLU A 135 -39.05 -36.39 31.49
C GLU A 135 -38.15 -36.76 32.68
N VAL A 136 -37.69 -35.76 33.44
CA VAL A 136 -36.99 -35.98 34.71
C VAL A 136 -37.88 -35.59 35.87
N ASP A 137 -37.96 -36.53 36.81
CA ASP A 137 -38.78 -36.58 38.01
C ASP A 137 -38.35 -35.55 39.07
N PHE A 138 -39.32 -34.77 39.56
CA PHE A 138 -39.15 -33.74 40.59
C PHE A 138 -39.49 -34.31 41.97
N ALA A 139 -38.48 -34.74 42.74
CA ALA A 139 -38.63 -34.90 44.18
C ALA A 139 -37.28 -34.94 44.91
N GLN A 140 -36.81 -33.77 45.37
CA GLN A 140 -36.14 -33.63 46.68
C GLN A 140 -35.91 -32.15 47.00
N VAL A 141 -36.83 -31.58 47.77
CA VAL A 141 -36.67 -30.27 48.41
C VAL A 141 -35.82 -30.48 49.65
N THR A 142 -34.53 -30.11 49.56
CA THR A 142 -33.66 -29.99 50.73
C THR A 142 -33.53 -28.51 51.07
N GLU A 143 -33.93 -28.19 52.30
CA GLU A 143 -33.93 -26.86 52.90
C GLU A 143 -32.48 -26.39 53.11
N LEU A 144 -31.94 -25.67 52.12
CA LEU A 144 -30.61 -25.06 52.16
C LEU A 144 -30.71 -23.60 52.60
N GLN A 145 -30.05 -23.37 53.72
CA GLN A 145 -29.67 -22.11 54.36
C GLN A 145 -29.43 -20.96 53.35
N LEU A 146 -30.24 -19.91 53.48
CA LEU A 146 -30.19 -18.66 52.71
C LEU A 146 -28.83 -17.95 52.89
N ALA A 147 -27.84 -18.34 52.09
CA ALA A 147 -26.78 -17.44 51.68
C ALA A 147 -27.40 -16.39 50.74
N SER A 148 -27.06 -15.11 50.90
CA SER A 148 -27.37 -14.11 49.89
C SER A 148 -27.02 -14.68 48.52
N PRO A 149 -27.96 -14.73 47.54
CA PRO A 149 -27.63 -15.19 46.21
C PRO A 149 -26.48 -14.31 45.74
N ALA A 150 -25.31 -14.91 45.54
CA ALA A 150 -24.28 -14.26 44.75
C ALA A 150 -24.99 -13.82 43.47
N GLU A 151 -24.95 -12.52 43.16
CA GLU A 151 -25.37 -12.05 41.85
C GLU A 151 -24.74 -13.00 40.84
N PRO A 152 -25.53 -13.66 39.98
CA PRO A 152 -24.97 -14.56 38.99
C PRO A 152 -23.90 -13.76 38.26
N GLU A 153 -22.64 -14.18 38.40
CA GLU A 153 -21.54 -13.58 37.65
C GLU A 153 -21.98 -13.61 36.20
N GLU A 154 -22.35 -12.45 35.65
CA GLU A 154 -22.65 -12.33 34.24
C GLU A 154 -21.43 -12.91 33.52
N PRO A 155 -21.60 -13.96 32.70
CA PRO A 155 -20.47 -14.61 32.07
C PRO A 155 -19.71 -13.52 31.32
N ALA A 156 -18.47 -13.29 31.74
CA ALA A 156 -17.65 -12.22 31.19
C ALA A 156 -17.67 -12.34 29.66
N GLU A 157 -18.23 -11.34 28.99
CA GLU A 157 -18.38 -11.37 27.54
C GLU A 157 -17.01 -11.62 26.91
N GLU A 158 -16.85 -12.78 26.29
CA GLU A 158 -15.60 -13.17 25.65
C GLU A 158 -15.29 -12.16 24.53
N ALA A 159 -14.09 -11.57 24.56
CA ALA A 159 -13.68 -10.64 23.51
C ALA A 159 -13.62 -11.36 22.16
N PRO A 160 -14.08 -10.73 21.06
CA PRO A 160 -14.00 -11.34 19.74
C PRO A 160 -12.53 -11.58 19.36
N ARG A 161 -12.27 -12.75 18.79
CA ARG A 161 -10.93 -13.11 18.31
C ARG A 161 -10.56 -12.26 17.08
N PRO A 162 -9.28 -11.94 16.87
CA PRO A 162 -8.85 -11.29 15.64
C PRO A 162 -9.17 -12.16 14.42
N VAL A 163 -9.60 -11.52 13.34
CA VAL A 163 -9.93 -12.15 12.06
C VAL A 163 -9.15 -11.46 10.97
N VAL A 164 -8.40 -12.22 10.19
CA VAL A 164 -7.66 -11.71 9.03
C VAL A 164 -8.48 -11.92 7.76
N LEU A 165 -8.48 -10.93 6.87
CA LEU A 165 -9.08 -11.05 5.54
C LEU A 165 -8.02 -11.59 4.57
N VAL A 166 -8.17 -12.85 4.17
CA VAL A 166 -7.27 -13.52 3.23
C VAL A 166 -7.86 -13.44 1.84
N ARG A 167 -7.06 -13.02 0.86
CA ARG A 167 -7.48 -13.00 -0.55
C ARG A 167 -7.65 -14.42 -1.06
N LYS A 168 -8.81 -14.68 -1.66
CA LYS A 168 -9.08 -15.95 -2.35
C LYS A 168 -8.14 -16.07 -3.55
N LYS A 169 -7.57 -17.26 -3.74
CA LYS A 169 -6.73 -17.59 -4.90
C LYS A 169 -7.50 -17.33 -6.19
N ARG A 170 -6.89 -16.67 -7.17
CA ARG A 170 -7.51 -16.41 -8.47
C ARG A 170 -7.51 -17.63 -9.39
N GLU A 171 -8.57 -17.79 -10.16
CA GLU A 171 -8.79 -18.90 -11.09
C GLU A 171 -9.53 -18.39 -12.34
N ARG A 172 -9.13 -18.87 -13.53
CA ARG A 172 -9.67 -18.43 -14.83
C ARG A 172 -11.14 -18.72 -15.04
N ASN A 173 -11.62 -19.83 -14.48
CA ASN A 173 -12.94 -20.38 -14.80
C ASN A 173 -13.99 -20.07 -13.72
N ARG A 174 -13.64 -19.26 -12.71
CA ARG A 174 -14.53 -18.91 -11.61
C ARG A 174 -15.08 -17.49 -11.81
N ASP A 175 -16.39 -17.33 -11.62
CA ASP A 175 -17.03 -16.01 -11.59
C ASP A 175 -16.88 -15.41 -10.18
N TRP A 176 -15.93 -14.50 -10.05
CA TRP A 176 -15.59 -13.79 -8.81
C TRP A 176 -16.62 -12.74 -8.42
N THR A 177 -17.52 -12.37 -9.33
CA THR A 177 -18.48 -11.28 -9.07
C THR A 177 -19.51 -11.65 -8.01
N TRP A 178 -19.65 -12.93 -7.66
CA TRP A 178 -20.60 -13.47 -6.68
C TRP A 178 -20.03 -13.69 -5.28
N ASP A 179 -18.74 -13.39 -5.07
CA ASP A 179 -18.17 -13.47 -3.73
C ASP A 179 -18.89 -12.53 -2.75
N LEU A 180 -19.03 -12.98 -1.50
CA LEU A 180 -19.79 -12.28 -0.47
C LEU A 180 -18.97 -11.19 0.23
N SER A 181 -17.65 -11.39 0.33
CA SER A 181 -16.69 -10.45 0.88
C SER A 181 -15.57 -10.15 -0.12
N TRP A 182 -15.18 -8.88 -0.25
CA TRP A 182 -14.14 -8.44 -1.18
C TRP A 182 -13.51 -7.10 -0.79
N LEU A 183 -12.35 -6.82 -1.37
CA LEU A 183 -11.64 -5.55 -1.33
C LEU A 183 -11.79 -4.83 -2.68
N GLY A 184 -11.85 -3.49 -2.67
CA GLY A 184 -11.97 -2.61 -3.82
C GLY A 184 -13.10 -2.94 -4.80
N GLY A 185 -13.04 -2.45 -6.04
CA GLY A 185 -14.10 -2.63 -7.02
C GLY A 185 -15.34 -1.78 -6.73
N LEU A 186 -16.53 -2.37 -6.92
CA LEU A 186 -17.81 -1.72 -6.64
C LEU A 186 -18.49 -2.33 -5.42
N PRO A 187 -19.19 -1.54 -4.59
CA PRO A 187 -20.04 -2.05 -3.52
C PRO A 187 -21.36 -2.60 -4.06
N ARG A 188 -22.04 -3.39 -3.24
CA ARG A 188 -23.45 -3.77 -3.42
C ARG A 188 -24.28 -3.13 -2.30
N LEU A 189 -24.76 -1.90 -2.51
CA LEU A 189 -25.43 -1.10 -1.47
C LEU A 189 -26.93 -1.35 -1.35
N GLY A 190 -27.53 -2.08 -2.29
CA GLY A 190 -28.98 -2.27 -2.35
C GLY A 190 -29.70 -0.93 -2.52
N THR A 191 -30.48 -0.53 -1.51
CA THR A 191 -31.19 0.77 -1.49
C THR A 191 -30.44 1.87 -0.75
N ALA A 192 -29.31 1.56 -0.10
CA ALA A 192 -28.51 2.55 0.60
C ALA A 192 -27.84 3.50 -0.39
N GLN A 193 -27.70 4.77 0.01
CA GLN A 193 -27.04 5.78 -0.79
C GLN A 193 -25.53 5.65 -0.71
N TRP A 194 -24.83 6.07 -1.78
CA TRP A 194 -23.38 6.17 -1.79
C TRP A 194 -22.92 7.26 -0.79
N PRO A 195 -22.05 6.94 0.19
CA PRO A 195 -21.60 7.91 1.20
C PRO A 195 -20.87 9.11 0.60
N ARG A 196 -21.12 10.28 1.17
CA ARG A 196 -20.48 11.55 0.81
C ARG A 196 -19.90 12.22 2.06
N ASP A 197 -18.80 12.95 1.90
CA ASP A 197 -18.20 13.76 2.97
C ASP A 197 -19.05 15.00 3.32
N ALA A 198 -18.58 15.81 4.27
CA ALA A 198 -19.24 17.05 4.68
C ALA A 198 -19.42 18.08 3.55
N GLN A 199 -18.60 18.02 2.49
CA GLN A 199 -18.65 18.88 1.31
C GLN A 199 -19.54 18.29 0.20
N GLY A 200 -20.07 17.08 0.41
CA GLY A 200 -20.88 16.37 -0.56
C GLY A 200 -20.07 15.59 -1.59
N THR A 201 -18.74 15.47 -1.45
CA THR A 201 -17.89 14.66 -2.33
C THR A 201 -18.14 13.18 -2.03
N PRO A 202 -18.39 12.34 -3.04
CA PRO A 202 -18.56 10.90 -2.83
C PRO A 202 -17.25 10.24 -2.38
N LEU A 203 -17.35 9.33 -1.43
CA LEU A 203 -16.20 8.66 -0.84
C LEU A 203 -15.75 7.45 -1.69
N PRO A 204 -14.44 7.17 -1.87
CA PRO A 204 -13.97 5.97 -2.55
C PRO A 204 -14.27 4.68 -1.77
N PHE A 205 -14.82 3.68 -2.43
CA PHE A 205 -15.14 2.37 -1.83
C PHE A 205 -13.89 1.53 -1.62
N ALA A 206 -13.75 0.94 -0.43
CA ALA A 206 -12.55 0.21 -0.01
C ALA A 206 -12.76 -1.30 0.13
N ALA A 207 -13.85 -1.74 0.76
CA ALA A 207 -14.13 -3.14 1.01
C ALA A 207 -15.59 -3.37 1.38
N GLN A 208 -16.10 -4.59 1.16
CA GLN A 208 -17.37 -5.04 1.69
C GLN A 208 -17.20 -6.41 2.32
N VAL A 209 -17.68 -6.55 3.56
CA VAL A 209 -17.52 -7.77 4.36
C VAL A 209 -18.90 -8.33 4.71
N ASN A 210 -19.12 -9.59 4.35
CA ASN A 210 -20.34 -10.32 4.69
C ASN A 210 -20.32 -10.73 6.16
N LEU A 211 -21.37 -10.35 6.88
CA LEU A 211 -21.46 -10.58 8.32
C LEU A 211 -21.79 -12.03 8.69
N SER A 212 -22.40 -12.80 7.78
CA SER A 212 -22.65 -14.23 7.99
C SER A 212 -21.36 -15.05 7.85
N GLU A 213 -20.50 -14.73 6.88
CA GLU A 213 -19.15 -15.31 6.80
C GLU A 213 -18.34 -14.98 8.05
N LEU A 214 -18.37 -13.72 8.50
CA LEU A 214 -17.66 -13.29 9.70
C LEU A 214 -18.18 -14.00 10.97
N ALA A 215 -19.50 -14.12 11.14
CA ALA A 215 -20.08 -14.81 12.29
C ALA A 215 -19.77 -16.32 12.28
N GLY A 216 -19.67 -16.94 11.10
CA GLY A 216 -19.22 -18.33 10.96
C GLY A 216 -17.77 -18.52 11.41
N THR A 217 -16.90 -17.56 11.12
CA THR A 217 -15.49 -17.58 11.51
C THR A 217 -15.26 -17.16 12.97
N CYS A 218 -16.00 -16.16 13.46
CA CYS A 218 -15.91 -15.62 14.81
C CYS A 218 -17.31 -15.49 15.44
N PRO A 219 -17.86 -16.57 16.02
CA PRO A 219 -19.18 -16.57 16.64
C PRO A 219 -19.31 -15.61 17.83
N GLN A 220 -18.19 -15.22 18.45
CA GLN A 220 -18.13 -14.23 19.53
C GLN A 220 -18.25 -12.78 19.04
N SER A 221 -18.39 -12.56 17.73
CA SER A 221 -18.53 -11.23 17.14
C SER A 221 -19.76 -10.51 17.73
N PRO A 222 -19.62 -9.26 18.22
CA PRO A 222 -20.76 -8.47 18.68
C PRO A 222 -21.58 -7.86 17.52
N LEU A 223 -21.16 -8.08 16.27
CA LEU A 223 -21.82 -7.54 15.08
C LEU A 223 -23.06 -8.38 14.71
N PRO A 224 -24.02 -7.84 13.93
CA PRO A 224 -25.12 -8.64 13.40
C PRO A 224 -24.62 -9.87 12.62
N HIS A 225 -25.37 -10.97 12.61
CA HIS A 225 -24.96 -12.22 11.94
C HIS A 225 -25.38 -12.31 10.46
N ALA A 226 -26.02 -11.26 9.92
CA ALA A 226 -26.54 -11.25 8.56
C ALA A 226 -26.37 -9.87 7.93
N GLY A 227 -26.31 -9.84 6.60
CA GLY A 227 -26.05 -8.63 5.83
C GLY A 227 -24.56 -8.44 5.56
N SER A 228 -24.16 -7.21 5.26
CA SER A 228 -22.75 -6.87 5.07
C SER A 228 -22.45 -5.44 5.53
N LEU A 229 -21.18 -5.16 5.80
CA LEU A 229 -20.68 -3.80 6.03
C LEU A 229 -19.84 -3.37 4.83
N ALA A 230 -20.16 -2.22 4.24
CA ALA A 230 -19.39 -1.58 3.17
C ALA A 230 -18.60 -0.39 3.73
N PHE A 231 -17.31 -0.31 3.40
CA PHE A 231 -16.35 0.62 3.96
C PHE A 231 -15.86 1.60 2.89
N PHE A 232 -15.80 2.88 3.23
CA PHE A 232 -15.41 3.96 2.32
C PHE A 232 -14.32 4.84 2.93
N LEU A 233 -13.32 5.21 2.12
CA LEU A 233 -12.16 6.03 2.51
C LEU A 233 -12.43 7.54 2.33
N GLY A 234 -11.53 8.38 2.86
CA GLY A 234 -11.69 9.85 2.92
C GLY A 234 -11.88 10.27 4.38
N GLU A 235 -12.99 10.93 4.71
CA GLU A 235 -13.39 11.16 6.11
C GLU A 235 -13.81 9.87 6.84
N GLY A 236 -14.07 8.80 6.08
CA GLY A 236 -14.47 7.50 6.58
C GLY A 236 -15.98 7.32 6.68
N ALA A 237 -16.51 6.23 6.12
CA ALA A 237 -17.90 5.84 6.33
C ALA A 237 -18.06 4.31 6.35
N VAL A 238 -19.02 3.85 7.16
CA VAL A 238 -19.46 2.45 7.21
C VAL A 238 -20.96 2.38 6.92
N VAL A 239 -21.33 1.61 5.91
CA VAL A 239 -22.73 1.41 5.50
C VAL A 239 -23.12 -0.04 5.77
N ALA A 240 -24.14 -0.24 6.60
CA ALA A 240 -24.76 -1.55 6.72
C ALA A 240 -25.71 -1.81 5.55
N VAL A 241 -25.50 -2.93 4.88
CA VAL A 241 -26.33 -3.40 3.78
C VAL A 241 -27.18 -4.55 4.30
N THR A 242 -28.50 -4.44 4.10
CA THR A 242 -29.45 -5.46 4.52
C THR A 242 -29.18 -6.80 3.82
N PRO A 243 -29.45 -7.95 4.47
CA PRO A 243 -29.34 -9.26 3.82
C PRO A 243 -30.13 -9.32 2.52
N GLY A 244 -29.57 -9.93 1.48
CA GLY A 244 -30.21 -10.09 0.18
C GLY A 244 -29.22 -10.16 -0.97
N GLU A 245 -29.71 -10.56 -2.14
CA GLU A 245 -28.98 -10.44 -3.40
C GLU A 245 -29.15 -9.02 -3.92
N HIS A 246 -28.02 -8.31 -4.05
CA HIS A 246 -27.98 -6.94 -4.55
C HIS A 246 -27.00 -6.87 -5.71
N ASP A 247 -27.35 -6.12 -6.74
CA ASP A 247 -26.43 -5.79 -7.83
C ASP A 247 -25.35 -4.80 -7.37
N PHE A 248 -24.26 -4.70 -8.14
CA PHE A 248 -23.27 -3.65 -7.94
C PHE A 248 -23.89 -2.28 -8.13
N THR A 249 -23.59 -1.37 -7.21
CA THR A 249 -24.04 0.02 -7.28
C THR A 249 -23.14 0.80 -8.21
N ASP A 250 -23.72 1.43 -9.24
CA ASP A 250 -22.96 2.30 -10.14
C ASP A 250 -22.34 3.47 -9.36
N PRO A 251 -21.06 3.81 -9.62
CA PRO A 251 -20.38 4.87 -8.91
C PRO A 251 -20.95 6.25 -9.31
N PRO A 252 -21.01 7.22 -8.37
CA PRO A 252 -21.36 8.59 -8.72
C PRO A 252 -20.44 9.16 -9.81
N ALA A 253 -21.00 9.98 -10.72
CA ALA A 253 -20.25 10.56 -11.82
C ALA A 253 -19.14 11.54 -11.36
N ASP A 254 -19.26 12.05 -10.14
CA ASP A 254 -18.34 12.95 -9.45
C ASP A 254 -17.42 12.22 -8.46
N LEU A 255 -17.29 10.89 -8.54
CA LEU A 255 -16.34 10.13 -7.73
C LEU A 255 -14.91 10.62 -7.96
N PRO A 256 -14.15 11.03 -6.91
CA PRO A 256 -12.73 11.34 -7.07
C PRO A 256 -11.94 10.06 -7.36
N PRO A 257 -10.72 10.16 -7.91
CA PRO A 257 -9.91 8.96 -8.11
C PRO A 257 -9.55 8.28 -6.79
N ALA A 258 -9.61 6.96 -6.79
CA ALA A 258 -9.22 6.12 -5.66
C ALA A 258 -7.69 6.03 -5.53
N TYR A 259 -6.96 6.01 -6.65
CA TYR A 259 -5.49 5.97 -6.67
C TYR A 259 -4.93 6.42 -8.03
N GLU A 260 -3.63 6.66 -8.09
CA GLU A 260 -2.85 6.72 -9.32
C GLU A 260 -2.07 5.42 -9.49
N GLU A 261 -2.14 4.78 -10.66
CA GLU A 261 -1.36 3.58 -10.94
C GLU A 261 0.15 3.84 -10.71
N ASP A 262 0.77 3.03 -9.85
CA ASP A 262 2.16 3.18 -9.37
C ASP A 262 2.47 4.48 -8.61
N GLY A 263 1.45 5.31 -8.32
CA GLY A 263 1.56 6.60 -7.66
C GLY A 263 0.98 6.61 -6.24
N ALA A 264 0.33 7.71 -5.90
CA ALA A 264 -0.28 7.93 -4.59
C ALA A 264 -1.73 7.42 -4.53
N PRO A 265 -2.17 6.88 -3.39
CA PRO A 265 -3.58 6.64 -3.16
C PRO A 265 -4.33 7.95 -2.90
N LEU A 266 -5.61 7.99 -3.25
CA LEU A 266 -6.53 9.11 -3.03
C LEU A 266 -5.97 10.46 -3.54
N PRO A 267 -5.54 10.55 -4.82
CA PRO A 267 -4.98 11.79 -5.35
C PRO A 267 -6.05 12.88 -5.37
N THR A 268 -5.66 14.09 -4.97
CA THR A 268 -6.55 15.26 -4.96
C THR A 268 -6.83 15.80 -6.35
N THR A 269 -5.94 15.54 -7.30
CA THR A 269 -6.06 15.98 -8.70
C THR A 269 -6.03 14.77 -9.62
N PRO A 270 -7.06 14.56 -10.46
CA PRO A 270 -7.03 13.51 -11.45
C PRO A 270 -5.93 13.71 -12.51
N THR A 271 -5.26 12.62 -12.84
CA THR A 271 -4.21 12.49 -13.85
C THR A 271 -4.59 11.41 -14.87
N ARG A 272 -3.77 11.20 -15.91
CA ARG A 272 -3.94 10.09 -16.87
C ARG A 272 -3.80 8.71 -16.21
N LEU A 273 -3.05 8.66 -15.12
CA LEU A 273 -2.77 7.46 -14.33
C LEU A 273 -3.85 7.22 -13.26
N SER A 274 -4.74 8.18 -13.05
CA SER A 274 -5.81 8.07 -12.06
C SER A 274 -6.81 6.96 -12.40
N ARG A 275 -7.20 6.23 -11.36
CA ARG A 275 -8.21 5.17 -11.38
C ARG A 275 -9.24 5.44 -10.29
N TYR A 276 -10.51 5.30 -10.62
CA TYR A 276 -11.63 5.72 -9.77
C TYR A 276 -12.10 4.66 -8.78
N LEU A 277 -11.69 3.41 -8.97
CA LEU A 277 -12.04 2.29 -8.12
C LEU A 277 -10.77 1.52 -7.82
N PHE A 278 -10.56 1.16 -6.56
CA PHE A 278 -9.48 0.24 -6.21
C PHE A 278 -9.66 -1.11 -6.93
N PRO A 279 -8.59 -1.88 -7.13
CA PRO A 279 -8.66 -3.23 -7.67
C PRO A 279 -9.71 -4.09 -6.95
N PHE A 280 -10.54 -4.85 -7.66
CA PHE A 280 -11.51 -5.76 -7.02
C PHE A 280 -10.81 -7.07 -6.64
N TRP A 281 -10.86 -7.54 -5.40
CA TRP A 281 -10.33 -8.84 -5.00
C TRP A 281 -11.17 -9.53 -3.91
N PRO A 282 -11.73 -10.73 -4.18
CA PRO A 282 -12.48 -11.47 -3.17
C PRO A 282 -11.65 -11.96 -2.00
N VAL A 283 -12.21 -11.88 -0.80
CA VAL A 283 -11.55 -12.29 0.44
C VAL A 283 -12.42 -13.27 1.22
N GLU A 284 -11.79 -14.00 2.12
CA GLU A 284 -12.47 -14.78 3.16
C GLU A 284 -11.96 -14.39 4.54
N PRO A 285 -12.86 -14.29 5.54
CA PRO A 285 -12.46 -14.08 6.92
C PRO A 285 -11.89 -15.36 7.52
N VAL A 286 -10.66 -15.29 8.04
CA VAL A 286 -9.96 -16.39 8.72
C VAL A 286 -9.65 -15.98 10.15
N ALA A 287 -10.11 -16.76 11.12
CA ALA A 287 -9.81 -16.49 12.53
C ALA A 287 -8.31 -16.70 12.79
N GLN A 288 -7.69 -15.74 13.47
CA GLN A 288 -6.35 -15.90 13.98
C GLN A 288 -6.40 -16.74 15.26
N ASP A 289 -6.55 -18.05 15.09
CA ASP A 289 -6.43 -18.97 16.19
C ASP A 289 -4.98 -19.00 16.70
N GLY A 290 -4.79 -19.22 18.00
CA GLY A 290 -3.45 -19.42 18.59
C GLY A 290 -2.64 -20.45 17.78
N ALA A 291 -1.31 -20.34 17.84
CA ALA A 291 -0.23 -20.91 17.00
C ALA A 291 -0.38 -22.25 16.21
N GLU A 292 -1.44 -23.04 16.37
CA GLU A 292 -1.61 -24.39 15.83
C GLU A 292 -2.59 -24.52 14.64
N SER A 293 -3.27 -23.46 14.19
CA SER A 293 -4.20 -23.57 13.06
C SER A 293 -3.50 -23.47 11.68
N ALA A 294 -4.10 -24.06 10.65
CA ALA A 294 -3.62 -23.94 9.27
C ALA A 294 -3.58 -22.47 8.78
N GLY A 295 -4.45 -21.62 9.33
CA GLY A 295 -4.40 -20.17 9.10
C GLY A 295 -3.13 -19.52 9.65
N ALA A 296 -2.61 -19.99 10.78
CA ALA A 296 -1.38 -19.47 11.38
C ALA A 296 -0.16 -19.64 10.47
N ALA A 297 -0.08 -20.70 9.66
CA ALA A 297 1.01 -20.90 8.71
C ALA A 297 1.00 -19.85 7.58
N ILE A 298 -0.19 -19.46 7.10
CA ILE A 298 -0.36 -18.39 6.11
C ILE A 298 0.03 -17.04 6.71
N LEU A 299 -0.31 -16.80 7.98
CA LEU A 299 -0.01 -15.53 8.66
C LEU A 299 1.46 -15.37 9.05
N GLN A 300 2.18 -16.48 9.30
CA GLN A 300 3.61 -16.45 9.64
C GLN A 300 4.51 -16.17 8.43
N GLN A 301 4.05 -16.51 7.22
CA GLN A 301 4.71 -16.13 5.98
C GLN A 301 4.22 -14.73 5.62
N GLY A 302 4.86 -13.69 6.16
CA GLY A 302 4.59 -12.31 5.74
C GLY A 302 4.51 -12.23 4.22
N GLY A 303 3.51 -11.52 3.70
CA GLY A 303 3.25 -11.51 2.26
C GLY A 303 4.45 -10.99 1.46
N MET A 304 4.48 -11.29 0.18
CA MET A 304 5.49 -10.73 -0.71
C MET A 304 5.00 -9.40 -1.30
N THR A 305 5.94 -8.48 -1.54
CA THR A 305 5.64 -7.31 -2.39
C THR A 305 5.62 -7.75 -3.85
N SER A 306 4.86 -7.07 -4.70
CA SER A 306 4.83 -7.29 -6.15
C SER A 306 6.20 -7.18 -6.82
N ALA A 307 7.19 -6.54 -6.17
CA ALA A 307 8.58 -6.58 -6.64
C ALA A 307 9.16 -8.02 -6.67
N ALA A 308 8.73 -8.90 -5.76
CA ALA A 308 9.14 -10.31 -5.74
C ALA A 308 8.55 -11.13 -6.89
N LEU A 309 7.53 -10.63 -7.59
CA LEU A 309 7.04 -11.24 -8.84
C LEU A 309 8.08 -11.09 -9.97
N VAL A 310 8.99 -10.13 -9.84
CA VAL A 310 9.94 -9.78 -10.88
C VAL A 310 11.18 -10.67 -10.88
N GLU A 311 11.56 -11.23 -9.73
CA GLU A 311 12.84 -11.93 -9.53
C GLU A 311 12.97 -13.24 -10.33
N ASP A 312 11.85 -13.87 -10.72
CA ASP A 312 11.85 -15.22 -11.33
C ASP A 312 11.82 -15.26 -12.87
N GLY A 313 11.95 -14.12 -13.57
CA GLY A 313 12.06 -14.15 -15.03
C GLY A 313 11.97 -12.79 -15.71
N GLU A 314 13.09 -12.29 -16.23
CA GLU A 314 13.13 -11.02 -16.98
C GLU A 314 12.44 -11.10 -18.37
N ALA A 315 11.99 -12.29 -18.77
CA ALA A 315 11.53 -12.55 -20.13
C ALA A 315 10.14 -11.98 -20.45
N ASP A 316 9.28 -11.75 -19.46
CA ASP A 316 7.87 -11.43 -19.73
C ASP A 316 7.55 -9.96 -19.41
N LEU A 317 7.33 -9.17 -20.47
CA LEU A 317 6.79 -7.82 -20.41
C LEU A 317 5.67 -7.70 -21.44
N TRP A 318 4.68 -6.85 -21.19
CA TRP A 318 3.52 -6.63 -22.06
C TRP A 318 3.44 -5.17 -22.50
N TRP A 319 2.80 -4.94 -23.65
CA TRP A 319 2.67 -3.60 -24.24
C TRP A 319 1.95 -2.60 -23.32
N TYR A 320 1.12 -3.08 -22.39
CA TYR A 320 0.52 -2.28 -21.32
C TYR A 320 1.55 -1.47 -20.54
N GLY A 321 2.71 -2.05 -20.21
CA GLY A 321 3.78 -1.33 -19.51
C GLY A 321 4.38 -0.19 -20.36
N VAL A 322 4.43 -0.36 -21.68
CA VAL A 322 4.91 0.67 -22.61
C VAL A 322 3.86 1.78 -22.79
N PHE A 323 2.57 1.43 -22.86
CA PHE A 323 1.48 2.42 -22.85
C PHE A 323 1.51 3.25 -21.57
N HIS A 324 1.71 2.61 -20.43
CA HIS A 324 1.81 3.28 -19.14
C HIS A 324 3.06 4.18 -19.05
N LEU A 325 4.19 3.75 -19.62
CA LEU A 325 5.38 4.61 -19.76
C LEU A 325 5.07 5.88 -20.56
N THR A 326 4.34 5.79 -21.67
CA THR A 326 3.91 6.97 -22.44
C THR A 326 3.06 7.92 -21.59
N ASP A 327 2.14 7.39 -20.78
CA ASP A 327 1.31 8.23 -19.90
C ASP A 327 2.14 8.90 -18.79
N HIS A 328 3.15 8.22 -18.22
CA HIS A 328 4.10 8.87 -17.31
C HIS A 328 4.89 10.01 -17.94
N LEU A 329 5.31 9.87 -19.21
CA LEU A 329 6.00 10.95 -19.92
C LEU A 329 5.08 12.16 -20.15
N ARG A 330 3.80 11.91 -20.45
CA ARG A 330 2.80 12.99 -20.56
C ARG A 330 2.56 13.67 -19.22
N GLU A 331 2.43 12.92 -18.13
CA GLU A 331 2.34 13.50 -16.77
C GLU A 331 3.60 14.28 -16.39
N ALA A 332 4.78 13.80 -16.82
CA ALA A 332 6.02 14.52 -16.61
C ALA A 332 6.06 15.87 -17.36
N LEU A 333 5.55 15.88 -18.60
CA LEU A 333 5.40 17.08 -19.42
C LEU A 333 4.37 18.05 -18.83
N ASP A 334 3.18 17.56 -18.46
CA ASP A 334 2.11 18.34 -17.85
C ASP A 334 2.58 18.96 -16.51
N GLY A 335 3.42 18.22 -15.76
CA GLY A 335 4.08 18.68 -14.55
C GLY A 335 5.28 19.61 -14.76
N ALA A 336 5.84 19.72 -15.96
CA ALA A 336 7.07 20.47 -16.22
C ALA A 336 6.90 21.97 -15.97
N GLN A 337 5.71 22.53 -16.26
CA GLN A 337 5.43 23.95 -15.97
C GLN A 337 5.49 24.25 -14.48
N ARG A 338 4.96 23.36 -13.62
CA ARG A 338 5.02 23.54 -12.16
C ARG A 338 6.46 23.54 -11.65
N GLU A 339 7.29 22.64 -12.17
CA GLU A 339 8.72 22.59 -11.85
C GLU A 339 9.46 23.84 -12.32
N TYR A 340 9.16 24.31 -13.53
CA TYR A 340 9.70 25.56 -14.07
C TYR A 340 9.35 26.76 -13.19
N ASP A 341 8.07 26.93 -12.85
CA ASP A 341 7.60 28.03 -12.01
C ASP A 341 8.22 27.98 -10.61
N ALA A 342 8.44 26.79 -10.06
CA ALA A 342 9.12 26.61 -8.78
C ALA A 342 10.59 27.03 -8.84
N GLU A 343 11.34 26.64 -9.88
CA GLU A 343 12.73 27.08 -10.07
C GLU A 343 12.81 28.59 -10.41
N LEU A 344 11.82 29.15 -11.10
CA LEU A 344 11.74 30.58 -11.39
C LEU A 344 11.58 31.40 -10.10
N ARG A 345 10.73 30.93 -9.17
CA ARG A 345 10.63 31.50 -7.82
C ARG A 345 11.95 31.39 -7.05
N GLN A 346 12.66 30.26 -7.18
CA GLN A 346 13.99 30.09 -6.56
C GLN A 346 15.02 31.05 -7.16
N GLU A 347 15.00 31.27 -8.48
CA GLU A 347 15.91 32.17 -9.18
C GLU A 347 15.72 33.60 -8.70
N LYS A 348 14.46 34.06 -8.68
CA LYS A 348 14.10 35.38 -8.17
C LYS A 348 14.62 35.57 -6.75
N LYS A 349 14.35 34.61 -5.85
CA LYS A 349 14.85 34.64 -4.46
C LYS A 349 16.37 34.70 -4.38
N ALA A 350 17.08 33.96 -5.24
CA ALA A 350 18.54 33.97 -5.28
C ALA A 350 19.08 35.33 -5.79
N ARG A 351 18.43 35.95 -6.77
CA ARG A 351 18.78 37.28 -7.28
C ARG A 351 18.55 38.36 -6.23
N ASP A 352 17.39 38.36 -5.58
CA ASP A 352 17.07 39.31 -4.50
C ASP A 352 18.09 39.20 -3.35
N ALA A 353 18.49 37.97 -2.99
CA ALA A 353 19.50 37.75 -1.97
C ALA A 353 20.90 38.25 -2.37
N LEU A 354 21.28 38.09 -3.65
CA LEU A 354 22.52 38.64 -4.18
C LEU A 354 22.50 40.17 -4.16
N GLU A 355 21.42 40.79 -4.64
CA GLU A 355 21.25 42.24 -4.64
C GLU A 355 21.32 42.81 -3.23
N ALA A 356 20.66 42.17 -2.25
CA ALA A 356 20.71 42.57 -0.85
C ALA A 356 22.13 42.49 -0.26
N LEU A 357 22.91 41.46 -0.61
CA LEU A 357 24.31 41.34 -0.17
C LEU A 357 25.20 42.42 -0.81
N GLU A 358 24.99 42.72 -2.08
CA GLU A 358 25.75 43.75 -2.80
C GLU A 358 25.39 45.16 -2.31
N ALA A 359 24.12 45.44 -2.02
CA ALA A 359 23.63 46.74 -1.53
C ALA A 359 24.17 47.08 -0.13
N ARG A 360 24.44 46.08 0.71
CA ARG A 360 24.99 46.29 2.05
C ARG A 360 26.42 46.87 2.02
N GLY A 361 27.19 46.62 0.97
CA GLY A 361 28.57 47.10 0.81
C GLY A 361 29.61 46.53 1.80
N ASP A 362 29.19 45.89 2.89
CA ASP A 362 30.02 45.28 3.94
C ASP A 362 30.05 43.73 3.88
N ALA A 363 29.39 43.13 2.89
CA ALA A 363 29.32 41.68 2.76
C ALA A 363 30.69 41.06 2.44
N LEU A 364 31.00 39.92 3.08
CA LEU A 364 32.21 39.16 2.78
C LEU A 364 32.25 38.75 1.29
N PRO A 365 33.39 38.88 0.59
CA PRO A 365 33.50 38.51 -0.83
C PRO A 365 33.06 37.07 -1.12
N GLU A 366 33.31 36.15 -0.19
CA GLU A 366 32.90 34.74 -0.30
C GLU A 366 31.37 34.57 -0.29
N ALA A 367 30.65 35.40 0.48
CA ALA A 367 29.19 35.36 0.55
C ALA A 367 28.57 35.85 -0.77
N VAL A 368 29.10 36.94 -1.34
CA VAL A 368 28.68 37.45 -2.65
C VAL A 368 28.99 36.42 -3.75
N ALA A 369 30.19 35.83 -3.73
CA ALA A 369 30.55 34.77 -4.68
C ALA A 369 29.66 33.53 -4.55
N GLY A 370 29.30 33.13 -3.33
CA GLY A 370 28.34 32.06 -3.07
C GLY A 370 26.94 32.35 -3.62
N ALA A 371 26.44 33.57 -3.41
CA ALA A 371 25.14 34.01 -3.95
C ALA A 371 25.14 34.06 -5.48
N ARG A 372 26.22 34.56 -6.12
CA ARG A 372 26.37 34.52 -7.58
C ARG A 372 26.38 33.11 -8.14
N ARG A 373 27.13 32.19 -7.52
CA ARG A 373 27.09 30.77 -7.88
C ARG A 373 25.68 30.23 -7.77
N LYS A 374 24.97 30.54 -6.68
CA LYS A 374 23.59 30.08 -6.50
C LYS A 374 22.65 30.59 -7.60
N VAL A 375 22.73 31.86 -7.99
CA VAL A 375 21.96 32.40 -9.13
C VAL A 375 22.30 31.63 -10.41
N HIS A 376 23.59 31.49 -10.72
CA HIS A 376 24.04 30.76 -11.90
C HIS A 376 23.53 29.31 -11.93
N ASP A 377 23.63 28.58 -10.81
CA ASP A 377 23.16 27.20 -10.72
C ASP A 377 21.65 27.08 -10.94
N VAL A 378 20.86 28.00 -10.37
CA VAL A 378 19.40 28.00 -10.55
C VAL A 378 19.02 28.36 -12.00
N THR A 379 19.66 29.38 -12.59
CA THR A 379 19.45 29.74 -14.00
C THR A 379 19.81 28.58 -14.93
N ALA A 380 20.90 27.84 -14.65
CA ALA A 380 21.28 26.67 -15.43
C ALA A 380 20.21 25.56 -15.36
N ARG A 381 19.64 25.31 -14.17
CA ARG A 381 18.54 24.34 -14.02
C ARG A 381 17.25 24.75 -14.71
N LEU A 382 16.92 26.05 -14.72
CA LEU A 382 15.78 26.55 -15.48
C LEU A 382 15.92 26.25 -16.98
N ARG A 383 17.10 26.55 -17.54
CA ARG A 383 17.39 26.27 -18.93
C ARG A 383 17.34 24.76 -19.24
N GLU A 384 17.86 23.94 -18.34
CA GLU A 384 17.78 22.47 -18.45
C GLU A 384 16.32 21.99 -18.50
N ILE A 385 15.45 22.50 -17.61
CA ILE A 385 14.01 22.18 -17.60
C ILE A 385 13.35 22.61 -18.91
N GLU A 386 13.62 23.83 -19.40
CA GLU A 386 13.07 24.33 -20.68
C GLU A 386 13.50 23.45 -21.86
N GLU A 387 14.78 23.11 -21.95
CA GLU A 387 15.34 22.27 -23.00
C GLU A 387 14.70 20.88 -22.98
N GLN A 388 14.68 20.22 -21.81
CA GLN A 388 14.07 18.91 -21.66
C GLN A 388 12.57 18.92 -21.98
N ALA A 389 11.84 19.95 -21.55
CA ALA A 389 10.39 20.06 -21.78
C ALA A 389 10.07 20.30 -23.26
N SER A 390 10.95 21.00 -23.98
CA SER A 390 10.78 21.25 -25.42
C SER A 390 11.01 20.00 -26.28
N ASP A 391 11.88 19.09 -25.84
CA ASP A 391 12.26 17.88 -26.56
C ASP A 391 11.36 16.66 -26.22
N LEU A 392 10.83 16.61 -24.99
CA LEU A 392 9.99 15.52 -24.49
C LEU A 392 8.76 15.18 -25.39
N PRO A 393 8.05 16.14 -26.02
CA PRO A 393 6.96 15.83 -26.95
C PRO A 393 7.37 14.92 -28.12
N ALA A 394 8.58 15.10 -28.66
CA ALA A 394 9.06 14.26 -29.76
C ALA A 394 9.33 12.82 -29.30
N MET A 395 9.82 12.64 -28.06
CA MET A 395 9.97 11.32 -27.44
C MET A 395 8.61 10.64 -27.24
N ILE A 396 7.61 11.38 -26.77
CA ILE A 396 6.23 10.87 -26.61
C ILE A 396 5.66 10.43 -27.97
N GLU A 397 5.79 11.25 -29.00
CA GLU A 397 5.33 10.90 -30.36
C GLU A 397 6.04 9.64 -30.91
N ALA A 398 7.36 9.51 -30.67
CA ALA A 398 8.09 8.33 -31.07
C ALA A 398 7.59 7.06 -30.35
N LEU A 399 7.30 7.14 -29.05
CA LEU A 399 6.79 6.01 -28.26
C LEU A 399 5.34 5.64 -28.66
N GLU A 400 4.51 6.63 -28.99
CA GLU A 400 3.17 6.41 -29.56
C GLU A 400 3.24 5.72 -30.93
N GLY A 401 4.17 6.14 -31.79
CA GLY A 401 4.44 5.47 -33.05
C GLY A 401 4.89 4.02 -32.85
N PHE A 402 5.76 3.77 -31.87
CA PHE A 402 6.25 2.45 -31.51
C PHE A 402 5.15 1.52 -30.99
N THR A 403 4.19 2.05 -30.24
CA THR A 403 3.06 1.29 -29.66
C THR A 403 1.85 1.18 -30.59
N SER A 404 1.87 1.85 -31.74
CA SER A 404 0.75 1.89 -32.68
C SER A 404 0.38 0.50 -33.20
N GLY A 405 -0.92 0.17 -33.13
CA GLY A 405 -1.47 -1.11 -33.60
C GLY A 405 -1.23 -2.32 -32.67
N ARG A 406 -0.64 -2.12 -31.49
CA ARG A 406 -0.39 -3.18 -30.50
C ARG A 406 -1.54 -3.29 -29.49
N GLY A 407 -1.85 -4.52 -29.07
CA GLY A 407 -2.76 -4.76 -27.96
C GLY A 407 -2.05 -4.66 -26.60
N PRO A 408 -2.66 -4.07 -25.55
CA PRO A 408 -1.99 -3.87 -24.25
C PRO A 408 -1.54 -5.19 -23.59
N TRP A 409 -2.25 -6.28 -23.83
CA TRP A 409 -1.96 -7.58 -23.22
C TRP A 409 -1.17 -8.51 -24.15
N GLU A 410 -0.66 -8.00 -25.27
CA GLU A 410 0.29 -8.74 -26.10
C GLU A 410 1.67 -8.70 -25.43
N PRO A 411 2.37 -9.84 -25.35
CA PRO A 411 3.73 -9.87 -24.81
C PRO A 411 4.71 -9.20 -25.79
N LEU A 412 5.73 -8.55 -25.26
CA LEU A 412 6.85 -8.03 -26.05
C LEU A 412 7.77 -9.18 -26.44
N THR A 413 8.25 -9.14 -27.68
CA THR A 413 9.38 -9.96 -28.13
C THR A 413 10.67 -9.55 -27.42
N GLU A 414 11.70 -10.39 -27.50
CA GLU A 414 13.01 -10.11 -26.90
C GLU A 414 13.67 -8.84 -27.48
N GLU A 415 13.56 -8.64 -28.79
CA GLU A 415 14.06 -7.44 -29.47
C GLU A 415 13.31 -6.18 -29.00
N GLU A 416 11.97 -6.24 -28.91
CA GLU A 416 11.16 -5.12 -28.42
C GLU A 416 11.48 -4.80 -26.95
N ARG A 417 11.72 -5.80 -26.10
CA ARG A 417 12.13 -5.56 -24.71
C ARG A 417 13.49 -4.87 -24.63
N GLY A 418 14.45 -5.30 -25.45
CA GLY A 418 15.76 -4.63 -25.58
C GLY A 418 15.59 -3.16 -25.96
N LEU A 419 14.75 -2.88 -26.96
CA LEU A 419 14.46 -1.52 -27.39
C LEU A 419 13.79 -0.68 -26.28
N VAL A 420 12.84 -1.24 -25.52
CA VAL A 420 12.22 -0.52 -24.39
C VAL A 420 13.25 -0.21 -23.30
N SER A 421 14.19 -1.12 -23.03
CA SER A 421 15.29 -0.86 -22.10
C SER A 421 16.17 0.30 -22.57
N ASP A 422 16.50 0.33 -23.86
CA ASP A 422 17.28 1.42 -24.45
C ASP A 422 16.52 2.75 -24.41
N ILE A 423 15.21 2.74 -24.69
CA ILE A 423 14.33 3.92 -24.59
C ILE A 423 14.31 4.44 -23.15
N LEU A 424 14.16 3.57 -22.14
CA LEU A 424 14.23 3.99 -20.73
C LEU A 424 15.58 4.63 -20.40
N GLY A 425 16.68 4.05 -20.87
CA GLY A 425 18.02 4.62 -20.71
C GLY A 425 18.14 6.02 -21.31
N GLU A 426 17.66 6.19 -22.55
CA GLU A 426 17.66 7.48 -23.26
C GLU A 426 16.78 8.52 -22.55
N ILE A 427 15.58 8.12 -22.10
CA ILE A 427 14.66 8.99 -21.35
C ILE A 427 15.34 9.55 -20.11
N HIS A 428 15.99 8.70 -19.31
CA HIS A 428 16.66 9.15 -18.09
C HIS A 428 17.93 9.96 -18.38
N ALA A 429 18.66 9.63 -19.43
CA ALA A 429 19.85 10.36 -19.83
C ALA A 429 19.52 11.79 -20.30
N ARG A 430 18.43 11.98 -21.04
CA ARG A 430 18.06 13.26 -21.65
C ARG A 430 17.06 14.06 -20.84
N HIS A 431 16.09 13.42 -20.22
CA HIS A 431 14.96 14.06 -19.54
C HIS A 431 14.94 13.78 -18.03
N GLY A 432 16.06 13.31 -17.47
CA GLY A 432 16.16 12.87 -16.08
C GLY A 432 15.65 13.88 -15.05
N LYS A 433 15.75 15.19 -15.31
CA LYS A 433 15.26 16.23 -14.40
C LYS A 433 13.73 16.33 -14.37
N LEU A 434 13.05 16.06 -15.49
CA LEU A 434 11.59 16.10 -15.59
C LEU A 434 10.91 14.80 -15.19
N VAL A 435 11.57 13.67 -15.42
CA VAL A 435 11.01 12.34 -15.19
C VAL A 435 11.41 11.72 -13.84
N ASP A 436 12.26 12.40 -13.06
CA ASP A 436 12.73 11.93 -11.75
C ASP A 436 11.55 11.54 -10.85
N GLY A 437 11.57 10.30 -10.37
CA GLY A 437 10.50 9.73 -9.54
C GLY A 437 9.15 9.51 -10.24
N ARG A 438 9.01 9.81 -11.54
CA ARG A 438 7.80 9.57 -12.33
C ARG A 438 7.95 8.39 -13.29
N VAL A 439 9.12 8.23 -13.90
CA VAL A 439 9.38 7.15 -14.86
C VAL A 439 10.28 6.09 -14.21
N PRO A 440 9.95 4.79 -14.30
CA PRO A 440 10.80 3.74 -13.76
C PRO A 440 12.17 3.70 -14.44
N HIS A 441 13.22 3.35 -13.70
CA HIS A 441 14.60 3.27 -14.23
C HIS A 441 14.92 1.93 -14.91
N ALA A 442 14.02 0.95 -14.85
CA ALA A 442 14.24 -0.40 -15.34
C ALA A 442 12.92 -1.04 -15.81
N LEU A 443 13.03 -2.17 -16.52
CA LEU A 443 11.86 -2.95 -16.96
C LEU A 443 11.12 -3.62 -15.79
N ALA A 444 11.81 -3.86 -14.69
CA ALA A 444 11.29 -4.58 -13.53
C ALA A 444 10.00 -3.96 -12.94
N PRO A 445 9.96 -2.65 -12.60
CA PRO A 445 8.73 -1.98 -12.18
C PRO A 445 7.58 -2.07 -13.20
N LEU A 446 7.87 -1.92 -14.49
CA LEU A 446 6.85 -2.03 -15.55
C LEU A 446 6.25 -3.43 -15.62
N ARG A 447 7.08 -4.47 -15.44
CA ARG A 447 6.62 -5.86 -15.35
C ARG A 447 5.71 -6.06 -14.13
N ALA A 448 6.12 -5.59 -12.95
CA ALA A 448 5.32 -5.68 -11.74
C ALA A 448 3.94 -5.03 -11.94
N LEU A 449 3.92 -3.82 -12.51
CA LEU A 449 2.68 -3.12 -12.86
C LEU A 449 1.78 -3.95 -13.80
N CYS A 450 2.32 -4.48 -14.91
CA CYS A 450 1.55 -5.31 -15.83
C CYS A 450 0.92 -6.51 -15.12
N ILE A 451 1.67 -7.18 -14.25
CA ILE A 451 1.19 -8.34 -13.51
C ILE A 451 0.04 -7.95 -12.56
N ARG A 452 0.17 -6.84 -11.81
CA ARG A 452 -0.90 -6.33 -10.94
C ARG A 452 -2.15 -5.97 -11.74
N ALA A 453 -1.97 -5.26 -12.85
CA ALA A 453 -3.07 -4.86 -13.73
C ALA A 453 -3.77 -6.07 -14.37
N MET A 454 -3.05 -7.13 -14.75
CA MET A 454 -3.66 -8.37 -15.23
C MET A 454 -4.36 -9.15 -14.11
N ALA A 455 -3.74 -9.27 -12.92
CA ALA A 455 -4.27 -10.03 -11.79
C ALA A 455 -5.58 -9.46 -11.24
N THR A 456 -5.82 -8.16 -11.45
CA THR A 456 -6.97 -7.44 -10.89
C THR A 456 -7.88 -6.80 -11.94
N GLY A 457 -7.45 -6.76 -13.19
CA GLY A 457 -8.16 -6.10 -14.28
C GLY A 457 -9.32 -6.93 -14.83
N ALA A 458 -9.84 -6.45 -15.96
CA ALA A 458 -10.92 -7.09 -16.69
C ALA A 458 -10.56 -8.53 -17.13
N PRO A 459 -11.55 -9.40 -17.41
CA PRO A 459 -11.32 -10.79 -17.80
C PRO A 459 -10.31 -10.97 -18.95
N LYS A 460 -10.28 -10.04 -19.92
CA LYS A 460 -9.31 -10.05 -21.02
C LYS A 460 -7.87 -9.86 -20.52
N ALA A 461 -7.63 -8.94 -19.60
CA ALA A 461 -6.32 -8.72 -18.99
C ALA A 461 -5.90 -9.95 -18.17
N PHE A 462 -6.81 -10.44 -17.33
CA PHE A 462 -6.57 -11.63 -16.52
C PHE A 462 -6.28 -12.89 -17.35
N SER A 463 -6.92 -13.02 -18.52
CA SER A 463 -6.66 -14.13 -19.45
C SER A 463 -5.23 -14.15 -20.01
N ALA A 464 -4.54 -13.00 -20.02
CA ALA A 464 -3.17 -12.88 -20.52
C ALA A 464 -2.09 -13.17 -19.47
N LEU A 465 -2.46 -13.21 -18.18
CA LEU A 465 -1.54 -13.53 -17.09
C LEU A 465 -1.02 -14.98 -17.25
N PRO A 466 0.30 -15.26 -17.26
CA PRO A 466 0.84 -16.61 -17.32
C PRO A 466 0.37 -17.53 -16.18
N ASP A 467 0.24 -18.83 -16.42
CA ASP A 467 -0.31 -19.80 -15.44
C ASP A 467 0.60 -19.99 -14.22
N ASP A 468 1.92 -19.97 -14.41
CA ASP A 468 2.94 -20.04 -13.35
C ASP A 468 2.88 -18.81 -12.44
N LEU A 469 2.74 -17.61 -13.03
CA LEU A 469 2.53 -16.37 -12.28
C LEU A 469 1.18 -16.37 -11.55
N LEU A 470 0.12 -16.89 -12.18
CA LEU A 470 -1.19 -17.04 -11.53
C LEU A 470 -1.11 -17.99 -10.32
N GLU A 471 -0.39 -19.11 -10.46
CA GLU A 471 -0.15 -20.04 -9.35
C GLU A 471 0.64 -19.37 -8.22
N LYS A 472 1.72 -18.65 -8.56
CA LYS A 472 2.55 -17.90 -7.60
C LYS A 472 1.73 -16.85 -6.85
N ILE A 473 0.94 -16.03 -7.56
CA ILE A 473 0.04 -15.04 -6.95
C ILE A 473 -0.96 -15.71 -6.01
N GLY A 474 -1.57 -16.80 -6.46
CA GLY A 474 -2.53 -17.55 -5.66
C GLY A 474 -1.96 -18.20 -4.39
N LYS A 475 -0.63 -18.32 -4.29
CA LYS A 475 0.07 -18.92 -3.17
C LYS A 475 0.70 -17.88 -2.25
N ASP A 476 1.48 -16.97 -2.82
CA ASP A 476 2.39 -16.09 -2.06
C ASP A 476 1.81 -14.68 -1.84
N PHE A 477 0.71 -14.34 -2.52
CA PHE A 477 0.08 -13.02 -2.50
C PHE A 477 -1.36 -13.08 -1.99
N THR A 478 -1.66 -13.98 -1.06
CA THR A 478 -2.99 -14.08 -0.44
C THR A 478 -3.15 -13.10 0.73
N VAL A 479 -2.06 -12.60 1.30
CA VAL A 479 -2.03 -11.59 2.37
C VAL A 479 -1.09 -10.43 1.99
N PRO A 480 -1.26 -9.23 2.58
CA PRO A 480 -0.36 -8.10 2.33
C PRO A 480 1.03 -8.33 2.93
N PRO A 481 2.05 -7.57 2.50
CA PRO A 481 3.45 -7.91 2.78
C PRO A 481 3.93 -7.68 4.20
N ARG A 482 3.31 -6.75 4.94
CA ARG A 482 3.81 -6.34 6.27
C ARG A 482 2.77 -6.51 7.36
N ASP A 483 1.63 -5.81 7.21
CA ASP A 483 0.50 -5.90 8.13
C ASP A 483 -0.67 -6.60 7.44
N HIS A 484 -1.59 -7.15 8.22
CA HIS A 484 -2.78 -7.80 7.69
C HIS A 484 -3.96 -6.83 7.55
N HIS A 485 -4.79 -7.07 6.54
CA HIS A 485 -6.17 -6.60 6.55
C HIS A 485 -6.92 -7.41 7.60
N GLN A 486 -7.50 -6.77 8.61
CA GLN A 486 -8.05 -7.49 9.76
C GLN A 486 -9.32 -6.85 10.31
N ILE A 487 -10.12 -7.65 10.98
CA ILE A 487 -11.32 -7.30 11.73
C ILE A 487 -11.09 -7.78 13.16
N PHE A 488 -11.43 -6.94 14.14
CA PHE A 488 -11.09 -7.11 15.55
C PHE A 488 -9.57 -7.08 15.80
N SER A 489 -9.17 -6.44 16.90
CA SER A 489 -7.76 -6.37 17.30
C SER A 489 -7.44 -7.48 18.27
N ASP A 490 -6.16 -7.87 18.36
CA ASP A 490 -5.70 -8.72 19.44
C ASP A 490 -5.93 -7.99 20.77
N PRO A 491 -6.72 -8.55 21.71
CA PRO A 491 -7.01 -7.91 22.99
C PRO A 491 -5.73 -7.64 23.81
N THR A 492 -4.62 -8.31 23.50
CA THR A 492 -3.34 -8.10 24.17
C THR A 492 -2.52 -6.92 23.64
N HIS A 493 -2.81 -6.42 22.42
CA HIS A 493 -1.93 -5.49 21.70
C HIS A 493 -2.42 -4.05 21.58
N GLY A 494 -3.57 -3.65 22.16
CA GLY A 494 -3.97 -2.25 21.99
C GLY A 494 -5.12 -1.75 22.86
N SER A 495 -4.76 -0.81 23.75
CA SER A 495 -5.57 0.17 24.50
C SER A 495 -6.79 -0.35 25.25
N GLU A 496 -6.90 -0.03 26.54
CA GLU A 496 -8.07 -0.24 27.43
C GLU A 496 -9.38 0.46 26.96
N GLY A 497 -9.60 0.63 25.65
CA GLY A 497 -10.73 1.33 25.07
C GLY A 497 -11.86 0.39 24.65
N GLU A 498 -13.09 0.86 24.83
CA GLU A 498 -14.34 0.20 24.41
C GLU A 498 -14.54 0.18 22.88
N ASP A 499 -13.57 0.66 22.10
CA ASP A 499 -13.64 0.77 20.64
C ASP A 499 -13.34 -0.56 19.94
N LEU A 500 -14.32 -1.05 19.20
CA LEU A 500 -14.23 -2.19 18.31
C LEU A 500 -13.54 -1.81 17.00
N LEU A 501 -12.52 -2.57 16.60
CA LEU A 501 -11.94 -2.49 15.25
C LEU A 501 -12.86 -3.21 14.25
N LEU A 502 -13.57 -2.44 13.40
CA LEU A 502 -14.44 -3.00 12.35
C LEU A 502 -13.65 -3.48 11.14
N LEU A 503 -12.62 -2.74 10.74
CA LEU A 503 -11.77 -3.09 9.62
C LEU A 503 -10.44 -2.31 9.69
N GLN A 504 -9.35 -3.01 9.47
CA GLN A 504 -8.04 -2.44 9.19
C GLN A 504 -7.66 -2.74 7.74
N LEU A 505 -7.17 -1.71 7.04
CA LEU A 505 -6.61 -1.79 5.70
C LEU A 505 -5.11 -1.51 5.78
N ALA A 506 -4.32 -2.56 5.68
CA ALA A 506 -2.86 -2.48 5.63
C ALA A 506 -2.39 -1.94 4.27
N SER A 507 -1.11 -1.58 4.18
CA SER A 507 -0.48 -1.30 2.88
C SER A 507 -0.42 -2.58 2.05
N ASP A 508 -0.95 -2.54 0.83
CA ASP A 508 -1.10 -3.69 -0.06
C ASP A 508 -0.98 -3.26 -1.52
N ASP A 509 0.15 -3.59 -2.14
CA ASP A 509 0.47 -3.11 -3.48
C ASP A 509 -0.36 -3.78 -4.58
N MET A 510 -0.78 -5.03 -4.40
CA MET A 510 -1.74 -5.68 -5.31
C MET A 510 -3.11 -5.01 -5.30
N MET A 511 -3.42 -4.25 -4.25
CA MET A 511 -4.63 -3.43 -4.13
C MET A 511 -4.37 -1.94 -4.44
N GLU A 512 -3.15 -1.59 -4.86
CA GLU A 512 -2.69 -0.20 -5.06
C GLU A 512 -2.86 0.68 -3.79
N TRP A 513 -2.85 0.02 -2.63
CA TRP A 513 -2.92 0.61 -1.30
C TRP A 513 -1.52 0.90 -0.79
N ARG A 514 -0.89 1.90 -1.41
CA ARG A 514 0.45 2.38 -1.06
C ARG A 514 0.37 3.50 -0.03
N TRP A 515 -0.01 3.15 1.20
CA TRP A 515 -0.13 4.15 2.25
C TRP A 515 1.25 4.71 2.63
N ASP A 516 1.30 6.00 2.95
CA ASP A 516 2.53 6.67 3.34
C ASP A 516 3.22 5.95 4.50
N ASN A 517 4.54 5.75 4.36
CA ASN A 517 5.38 5.05 5.34
C ASN A 517 4.90 3.64 5.72
N LEU A 518 4.16 2.95 4.83
CA LEU A 518 3.58 1.63 5.09
C LEU A 518 2.53 1.65 6.21
N GLY A 519 1.90 2.80 6.49
CA GLY A 519 0.85 2.92 7.49
C GLY A 519 -0.40 2.08 7.18
N ARG A 520 -1.44 2.27 7.98
CA ARG A 520 -2.71 1.55 7.86
C ARG A 520 -3.90 2.42 8.22
N TYR A 521 -5.02 2.17 7.57
CA TYR A 521 -6.30 2.78 7.92
C TYR A 521 -7.10 1.84 8.82
N GLN A 522 -7.74 2.38 9.85
CA GLN A 522 -8.56 1.63 10.81
C GLN A 522 -9.94 2.27 10.95
N PHE A 523 -10.98 1.51 10.62
CA PHE A 523 -12.36 1.82 10.95
C PHE A 523 -12.65 1.32 12.36
N ARG A 524 -12.89 2.24 13.30
CA ARG A 524 -13.21 1.93 14.70
C ARG A 524 -14.58 2.48 15.08
N ILE A 525 -15.29 1.79 15.96
CA ILE A 525 -16.60 2.21 16.48
C ILE A 525 -16.69 1.83 17.95
N ASP A 526 -17.41 2.61 18.75
CA ASP A 526 -17.78 2.20 20.10
C ASP A 526 -18.60 0.90 20.08
N ARG A 527 -18.37 0.00 21.04
CA ARG A 527 -19.05 -1.31 21.10
C ARG A 527 -20.56 -1.18 21.21
N GLN A 528 -21.08 -0.27 22.05
CA GLN A 528 -22.52 -0.08 22.21
C GLN A 528 -23.13 0.48 20.93
N ASP A 529 -22.42 1.36 20.24
CA ASP A 529 -22.85 1.90 18.95
C ASP A 529 -22.86 0.84 17.83
N ALA A 530 -21.90 -0.09 17.82
CA ALA A 530 -21.92 -1.24 16.91
C ALA A 530 -23.15 -2.13 17.15
N MET A 531 -23.43 -2.47 18.41
CA MET A 531 -24.58 -3.28 18.80
C MET A 531 -25.91 -2.57 18.50
N GLY A 532 -25.95 -1.25 18.64
CA GLY A 532 -27.10 -0.42 18.29
C GLY A 532 -27.28 -0.18 16.79
N GLY A 533 -26.34 -0.62 15.95
CA GLY A 533 -26.35 -0.38 14.51
C GLY A 533 -26.10 1.09 14.11
N ASN A 534 -25.45 1.86 14.97
CA ASN A 534 -25.14 3.28 14.76
C ASN A 534 -23.89 3.47 13.88
N TRP A 535 -23.85 2.83 12.70
CA TRP A 535 -22.66 2.77 11.83
C TRP A 535 -22.12 4.13 11.39
N HIS A 536 -22.97 5.17 11.35
CA HIS A 536 -22.58 6.55 11.08
C HIS A 536 -21.62 7.15 12.12
N LYS A 537 -21.45 6.51 13.28
CA LYS A 537 -20.47 6.90 14.30
C LYS A 537 -19.12 6.19 14.17
N ALA A 538 -18.97 5.29 13.21
CA ALA A 538 -17.66 4.71 12.90
C ALA A 538 -16.70 5.82 12.46
N ARG A 539 -15.45 5.72 12.90
CA ARG A 539 -14.38 6.69 12.64
C ARG A 539 -13.27 6.02 11.85
N LEU A 540 -12.70 6.73 10.90
CA LEU A 540 -11.50 6.32 10.19
C LEU A 540 -10.28 6.98 10.83
N ILE A 541 -9.30 6.17 11.22
CA ILE A 541 -8.04 6.60 11.83
C ILE A 541 -6.90 6.11 10.95
N PHE A 542 -5.93 6.97 10.68
CA PHE A 542 -4.68 6.58 10.03
C PHE A 542 -3.59 6.36 11.08
N GLU A 543 -2.99 5.17 11.08
CA GLU A 543 -1.88 4.80 11.95
C GLU A 543 -0.59 4.65 11.11
N PRO A 544 0.42 5.51 11.31
CA PRO A 544 1.70 5.36 10.63
C PRO A 544 2.49 4.15 11.19
N ALA A 545 3.28 3.48 10.35
CA ALA A 545 3.99 2.23 10.69
C ALA A 545 5.37 2.39 11.33
#